data_AF-F6HP87-F1
#
_entry.id   AF-F6HP87-F1
#
_cell.length_a   1.000
_cell.length_b   1.000
_cell.length_c   1.000
_cell.angle_alpha   90.00
_cell.angle_beta   90.00
_cell.angle_gamma   90.00
#
_symmetry.space_group_name_H-M   'P 1'
#
loop_
_entity.id
_entity.type
_entity.pdbx_description
1 polymer ?
#
loop_
_entity_poly.entity_id
_entity_poly.type
_entity_poly.pdbx_seq_one_letter_code
_entity_poly.pdbx_strand_id
1 'polypeptide(L)' 'MNFNNVKAPKVPDGGAASALIKLGVVGGLGLYGAINSLYNVQGGHQAIVFNRIVGVKDKVLISPWFLAYET' A
#
# COMPACT_ATOMS: atom_id res chain seq x y z
N MET A 1 3.94 -26.33 -1.16
CA MET A 1 5.38 -26.03 -1.34
C MET A 1 6.11 -26.50 -0.09
N ASN A 2 7.20 -27.26 -0.24
CA ASN A 2 7.99 -27.77 0.88
C ASN A 2 9.18 -26.82 1.11
N PHE A 3 9.27 -26.23 2.31
CA PHE A 3 10.26 -25.19 2.65
C PHE A 3 11.40 -25.69 3.55
N ASN A 4 11.59 -27.01 3.66
CA ASN A 4 12.56 -27.59 4.61
C ASN A 4 14.03 -27.38 4.22
N ASN A 5 14.33 -26.94 2.99
CA ASN A 5 15.70 -26.72 2.51
C ASN A 5 15.93 -25.28 2.01
N VAL A 6 15.12 -24.33 2.48
CA VAL A 6 15.33 -22.93 2.15
C VAL A 6 16.48 -22.42 3.03
N LYS A 7 17.67 -22.26 2.43
CA LYS A 7 18.78 -21.55 3.07
C LYS A 7 18.39 -20.08 3.23
N ALA A 8 17.91 -19.71 4.41
CA ALA A 8 17.67 -18.31 4.73
C ALA A 8 19.01 -17.54 4.64
N PRO A 9 19.04 -16.35 4.02
CA PRO A 9 20.23 -15.52 4.01
C PRO A 9 20.70 -15.26 5.45
N LYS A 10 21.94 -15.65 5.75
CA LYS A 10 22.59 -15.30 7.02
C LYS A 10 22.82 -13.78 7.02
N VAL A 11 21.91 -13.06 7.66
CA VAL A 11 22.15 -11.66 8.01
C VAL A 11 23.29 -11.59 9.04
N PRO A 12 24.22 -10.62 8.95
CA PRO A 12 25.32 -10.52 9.89
C PRO A 12 24.80 -10.45 11.33
N ASP A 13 25.23 -11.37 12.19
CA ASP A 13 24.94 -11.35 13.63
C ASP A 13 25.78 -10.25 14.28
N GLY A 14 25.32 -9.01 14.13
CA GLY A 14 26.04 -7.80 14.51
C GLY A 14 25.15 -6.83 15.28
N GLY A 15 24.63 -7.27 16.43
CA GLY A 15 23.98 -6.43 17.44
C GLY A 15 23.07 -5.33 16.87
N ALA A 16 23.21 -4.10 17.38
CA ALA A 16 22.40 -2.95 16.98
C ALA A 16 22.44 -2.62 15.47
N ALA A 17 23.57 -2.84 14.80
CA ALA A 17 23.69 -2.58 13.36
C ALA A 17 22.82 -3.52 12.52
N SER A 18 22.74 -4.80 12.89
CA SER A 18 21.89 -5.78 12.20
C SER A 18 20.39 -5.48 12.38
N ALA A 19 20.00 -4.95 13.53
CA ALA A 19 18.63 -4.54 13.81
C ALA A 19 18.20 -3.34 12.95
N LEU A 20 19.09 -2.35 12.79
CA LEU A 20 18.84 -1.20 11.93
C LEU A 20 18.71 -1.58 10.45
N ILE A 21 19.53 -2.51 9.97
CA ILE A 21 19.42 -3.01 8.58
C ILE A 21 18.07 -3.72 8.38
N LYS A 22 17.66 -4.59 9.32
CA LYS A 22 16.35 -5.27 9.22
C LYS A 22 15.19 -4.28 9.24
N LEU A 23 15.25 -3.28 10.13
CA LEU A 23 14.23 -2.23 10.19
C LEU A 23 14.20 -1.41 8.91
N GLY A 24 15.35 -1.05 8.35
CA GLY A 24 15.44 -0.32 7.09
C GLY A 24 14.86 -1.11 5.92
N VAL A 25 15.14 -2.42 5.83
CA VAL A 25 14.59 -3.29 4.78
C VAL A 25 13.08 -3.45 4.93
N VAL A 26 12.59 -3.81 6.12
CA VAL A 26 11.15 -4.03 6.34
C VAL A 26 10.38 -2.71 6.21
N GLY A 27 10.89 -1.63 6.79
CA GLY A 27 10.29 -0.31 6.71
C GLY A 27 10.28 0.24 5.29
N GLY A 28 11.39 0.10 4.56
CA GLY A 28 11.51 0.53 3.16
C GLY A 28 10.55 -0.22 2.24
N LEU A 29 10.49 -1.55 2.35
CA LEU A 29 9.56 -2.36 1.55
C LEU A 29 8.10 -2.11 1.92
N GLY A 30 7.80 -1.95 3.21
CA GLY A 30 6.46 -1.63 3.68
C GLY A 30 5.97 -0.28 3.17
N LEU A 31 6.81 0.75 3.27
CA LEU A 31 6.47 2.10 2.82
C LEU A 31 6.36 2.18 1.30
N TYR A 32 7.27 1.53 0.57
CA TYR A 32 7.20 1.43 -0.89
C TYR A 32 5.91 0.76 -1.35
N GLY A 33 5.54 -0.36 -0.72
CA GLY A 33 4.29 -1.06 -1.00
C GLY A 33 3.06 -0.19 -0.72
N ALA A 34 3.04 0.54 0.39
CA ALA A 34 1.94 1.43 0.73
C ALA A 34 1.77 2.55 -0.30
N ILE A 35 2.85 3.29 -0.62
CA ILE A 35 2.78 4.44 -1.56
C ILE A 35 2.38 3.97 -2.97
N ASN A 36 2.92 2.84 -3.44
CA ASN A 36 2.60 2.32 -4.77
C ASN A 36 1.26 1.56 -4.82
N SER A 37 0.55 1.39 -3.70
CA SER A 37 -0.78 0.76 -3.71
C SER A 37 -1.91 1.76 -3.90
N LEU A 38 -1.62 3.06 -3.83
CA LEU A 38 -2.59 4.14 -3.99
C LEU A 38 -2.39 4.78 -5.37
N TYR A 39 -3.17 4.34 -6.35
CA TYR A 39 -3.25 5.01 -7.66
C TYR A 39 -4.50 5.87 -7.72
N ASN A 40 -4.32 7.14 -8.07
CA ASN A 40 -5.43 8.04 -8.31
C ASN A 40 -5.93 7.84 -9.75
N VAL A 41 -7.23 7.62 -9.92
CA VAL A 41 -7.88 7.61 -11.25
C VAL A 41 -8.22 9.05 -11.67
N GLN A 42 -8.07 9.39 -12.95
CA GLN A 42 -8.54 10.68 -13.47
C GLN A 42 -10.05 10.77 -13.26
N GLY A 43 -10.49 11.77 -12.49
CA GLY A 43 -11.90 11.98 -12.17
C GLY A 43 -12.67 12.41 -13.42
N GLY A 44 -13.68 11.64 -13.80
CA GLY A 44 -14.51 11.96 -14.97
C GLY A 44 -15.50 10.88 -15.40
N HIS A 45 -15.33 9.63 -14.95
CA HIS A 45 -16.33 8.55 -15.09
C HIS A 45 -16.69 8.07 -13.68
N GLN A 46 -17.97 7.71 -13.44
CA GLN A 46 -18.49 7.25 -12.15
C GLN A 46 -17.48 6.33 -11.44
N ALA A 47 -16.74 6.89 -10.49
CA ALA A 47 -15.61 6.20 -9.89
C ALA A 47 -16.12 5.38 -8.71
N ILE A 48 -16.14 4.06 -8.89
CA ILE A 48 -16.30 3.13 -7.77
C ILE A 48 -15.06 3.29 -6.89
N VAL A 49 -15.25 3.82 -5.69
CA VAL A 49 -14.16 3.98 -4.72
C VAL A 49 -13.82 2.60 -4.17
N PHE A 50 -12.85 1.96 -4.81
CA PHE A 50 -12.32 0.67 -4.40
C PHE A 50 -11.08 0.87 -3.53
N ASN A 51 -11.04 0.21 -2.37
CA ASN A 51 -9.85 0.12 -1.53
C ASN A 51 -9.48 -1.35 -1.35
N ARG A 52 -8.24 -1.74 -1.66
CA ARG A 52 -7.80 -3.14 -1.63
C ARG A 52 -8.01 -3.84 -0.27
N ILE A 53 -8.01 -3.09 0.83
CA ILE A 53 -8.21 -3.63 2.19
C ILE A 53 -9.70 -3.74 2.55
N VAL A 54 -10.55 -2.83 2.09
CA VAL A 54 -11.97 -2.74 2.53
C VAL A 54 -12.96 -3.13 1.43
N GLY A 55 -12.49 -3.37 0.21
CA GLY A 55 -13.31 -3.68 -0.94
C GLY A 55 -13.97 -2.44 -1.56
N VAL A 56 -15.16 -2.66 -2.11
CA VAL A 56 -15.99 -1.63 -2.74
C VAL A 56 -16.75 -0.88 -1.65
N LYS A 57 -16.61 0.45 -1.59
CA LYS A 57 -17.40 1.27 -0.66
C LYS A 57 -18.83 1.44 -1.18
N ASP A 58 -19.80 1.46 -0.27
CA ASP A 58 -21.23 1.69 -0.60
C ASP A 58 -21.52 3.12 -1.11
N LYS A 59 -20.58 4.05 -0.90
CA LYS A 59 -20.72 5.45 -1.32
C LYS A 59 -19.93 5.70 -2.59
N VAL A 60 -20.65 6.09 -3.65
CA VAL A 60 -20.07 6.65 -4.88
C VAL A 60 -19.78 8.13 -4.64
N LEU A 61 -18.51 8.54 -4.77
CA LEU A 61 -18.14 9.95 -4.71
C LEU A 61 -18.34 10.57 -6.10
N ILE A 62 -19.38 11.40 -6.23
CA ILE A 62 -19.52 12.36 -7.32
C ILE A 62 -18.78 13.63 -6.91
N SER A 63 -18.01 14.21 -7.84
CA SER A 63 -17.19 15.41 -7.60
C SER A 63 -18.01 16.50 -6.90
N PRO A 64 -17.56 17.04 -5.75
CA PRO A 64 -18.24 18.14 -5.05
C PRO A 64 -18.46 19.37 -5.96
N TRP A 65 -17.57 19.58 -6.92
CA TRP A 65 -17.67 20.67 -7.90
C TRP A 65 -18.88 20.55 -8.84
N PHE A 66 -19.44 19.35 -9.00
CA PHE A 66 -20.65 19.11 -9.79
C PHE A 66 -21.92 19.42 -8.98
N LEU A 67 -21.90 19.22 -7.66
CA LEU A 67 -23.03 19.55 -6.77
C LEU A 67 -23.05 21.03 -6.35
N ALA A 68 -21.91 21.72 -6.45
CA ALA A 68 -21.80 23.15 -6.12
C ALA A 68 -22.27 24.10 -7.24
N TYR A 69 -22.70 23.56 -8.40
CA TYR A 69 -23.19 24.34 -9.54
C TYR A 69 -24.73 24.33 -9.68
N GLU A 70 -25.45 23.70 -8.74
CA GLU A 70 -26.93 23.63 -8.70
C GLU A 70 -27.53 24.32 -7.45
N THR A 71 -26.97 25.45 -7.01
CA THR A 71 -27.66 26.37 -6.06
C THR A 71 -27.45 27.82 -6.44
#